data_AF-A0A661LI91-F1
#
_entry.id   AF-A0A661LI91-F1
#
_cell.length_a   1.000
_cell.length_b   1.000
_cell.length_c   1.000
_cell.angle_alpha   90.00
_cell.angle_beta   90.00
_cell.angle_gamma   90.00
#
_symmetry.space_group_name_H-M   'P 1'
#
loop_
_entity.id
_entity.type
_entity.pdbx_description
1 polymer ?
#
loop_
_entity_poly.entity_id
_entity_poly.type
_entity_poly.pdbx_seq_one_letter_code
_entity_poly.pdbx_strand_id
1 'polypeptide(L)' 'EINPVLCKGCGLCVASCRSGAIHLNGFDEGQIMTMIGQVSE' A
#
# COMPACT_ATOMS: atom_id res chain seq x y z
N GLU A 1 -8.23 -9.24 -10.69
CA GLU A 1 -9.20 -8.88 -9.64
C GLU A 1 -8.73 -9.47 -8.31
N ILE A 2 -8.98 -8.79 -7.18
CA ILE A 2 -8.60 -9.26 -5.83
C ILE A 2 -9.87 -9.70 -5.10
N ASN A 3 -9.89 -10.93 -4.59
CA ASN A 3 -11.00 -11.40 -3.76
C ASN A 3 -10.87 -10.82 -2.34
N PRO A 4 -11.78 -9.94 -1.89
CA PRO A 4 -11.67 -9.28 -0.59
C PRO A 4 -11.85 -10.24 0.59
N VAL A 5 -12.55 -11.36 0.43
CA VAL A 5 -12.79 -12.35 1.50
C VAL A 5 -11.50 -13.12 1.84
N LEU A 6 -10.64 -13.34 0.84
CA LEU A 6 -9.37 -14.05 1.01
C LEU A 6 -8.20 -13.09 1.33
N CYS A 7 -8.32 -11.82 0.93
CA CYS A 7 -7.29 -10.82 1.14
C CYS A 7 -7.02 -10.59 2.63
N LYS A 8 -5.75 -10.73 3.05
CA LYS A 8 -5.30 -10.47 4.42
C LYS A 8 -4.66 -9.10 4.62
N GLY A 9 -4.55 -8.31 3.55
CA GLY A 9 -3.95 -6.98 3.62
C GLY A 9 -2.43 -6.95 3.79
N CYS A 10 -1.69 -7.97 3.33
CA CYS A 10 -0.23 -8.03 3.49
C CYS A 10 0.57 -7.05 2.62
N GLY A 11 -0.06 -6.43 1.60
CA GLY A 11 0.57 -5.41 0.76
C GLY A 11 1.53 -5.89 -0.34
N LEU A 12 1.86 -7.19 -0.42
CA LEU A 12 2.84 -7.70 -1.40
C LEU A 12 2.48 -7.39 -2.86
N CYS A 13 1.19 -7.51 -3.22
CA CYS A 13 0.74 -7.22 -4.58
C CYS A 13 0.82 -5.73 -4.92
N VAL A 14 0.54 -4.84 -3.97
CA VAL A 14 0.62 -3.38 -4.12
C VAL A 14 2.07 -2.96 -4.29
N ALA A 15 2.96 -3.41 -3.41
CA ALA A 15 4.40 -3.11 -3.49
C ALA A 15 5.05 -3.61 -4.79
N SER A 16 4.55 -4.72 -5.34
CA SER A 16 5.07 -5.31 -6.58
C SER A 16 4.49 -4.68 -7.85
N CYS A 17 3.39 -3.94 -7.75
CA CYS A 17 2.68 -3.38 -8.91
C CYS A 17 3.43 -2.18 -9.48
N ARG A 18 4.19 -2.36 -10.57
CA ARG A 18 4.95 -1.28 -11.21
C ARG A 18 4.05 -0.14 -11.73
N SER A 19 2.82 -0.43 -12.13
CA SER A 19 1.89 0.58 -12.64
C SER A 19 1.18 1.36 -11.54
N GLY A 20 1.27 0.93 -10.27
CA GLY A 20 0.53 1.53 -9.17
C GLY A 20 -1.00 1.34 -9.25
N ALA A 21 -1.48 0.37 -10.05
CA ALA A 21 -2.92 0.19 -10.30
C ALA A 21 -3.68 -0.45 -9.12
N ILE A 22 -2.98 -1.02 -8.15
CA ILE A 22 -3.57 -1.72 -7.00
C ILE A 22 -3.29 -0.90 -5.75
N HIS A 23 -4.32 -0.62 -4.95
CA HIS A 23 -4.20 0.14 -3.71
C HIS A 23 -4.55 -0.73 -2.50
N LEU A 24 -3.84 -0.52 -1.38
CA LEU A 24 -4.15 -1.16 -0.10
C LEU A 24 -4.88 -0.15 0.79
N ASN A 25 -6.12 -0.49 1.18
CA ASN A 25 -6.91 0.37 2.04
C ASN A 25 -6.20 0.66 3.37
N GLY A 26 -6.10 1.94 3.73
CA GLY A 26 -5.44 2.41 4.96
C GLY A 26 -3.91 2.55 4.88
N PHE A 27 -3.31 2.24 3.73
CA PHE A 27 -1.88 2.37 3.48
C PHE A 27 -1.64 2.99 2.10
N ASP A 28 -2.25 4.16 1.86
CA ASP A 28 -2.02 4.90 0.63
C ASP A 28 -0.59 5.46 0.58
N GLU A 29 -0.05 5.62 -0.62
CA GLU A 29 1.32 6.11 -0.85
C GLU A 29 1.56 7.46 -0.16
N GLY A 30 0.59 8.38 -0.21
CA GLY A 30 0.70 9.68 0.47
C GLY A 30 0.82 9.55 2.00
N GLN A 31 0.09 8.60 2.59
CA GLN A 31 0.16 8.33 4.03
C GLN A 31 1.53 7.74 4.41
N ILE A 32 2.03 6.80 3.62
CA ILE A 32 3.34 6.17 3.83
C ILE A 32 4.47 7.19 3.73
N MET A 33 4.46 8.03 2.69
CA MET A 33 5.49 9.06 2.51
C MET A 33 5.48 10.09 3.64
N THR A 34 4.30 10.43 4.17
CA THR A 34 4.19 11.29 5.34
C THR A 34 4.85 10.65 6.57
N MET A 35 4.58 9.36 6.84
CA MET A 35 5.20 8.63 7.96
C MET A 35 6.72 8.52 7.82
N ILE A 36 7.24 8.33 6.60
CA ILE A 36 8.69 8.29 6.35
C ILE A 36 9.32 9.65 6.63
N GLY A 37 8.69 10.73 6.14
CA GLY A 37 9.15 12.11 6.34
C GLY A 37 9.39 12.44 7.81
N GLN A 38 8.50 12.00 8.70
CA GLN A 38 8.58 12.23 10.16
C GLN A 38 9.80 11.59 10.83
N VAL A 39 10.42 10.56 10.23
CA VAL A 39 11.60 9.88 10.80
C VAL A 39 12.90 10.47 10.25
N SER A 40 12.83 11.22 9.15
CA SER A 40 13.98 11.83 8.47
C SER A 40 14.31 13.27 8.91
N GLU A 41 13.60 13.79 9.90
CA GLU A 41 13.80 15.10 10.56
C GLU A 41 14.46 14.93 11.93
#